data_AF-A0A6N9JII7-F1
#
_entry.id   AF-A0A6N9JII7-F1
#
_cell.length_a   1.000
_cell.length_b   1.000
_cell.length_c   1.000
_cell.angle_alpha   90.00
_cell.angle_beta   90.00
_cell.angle_gamma   90.00
#
_symmetry.space_group_name_H-M   'P 1'
#
loop_
_entity.id
_entity.type
_entity.pdbx_description
1 polymer ?
#
loop_
_entity_poly.entity_id
_entity_poly.type
_entity_poly.pdbx_seq_one_letter_code
_entity_poly.pdbx_strand_id
1 'polypeptide(L)'
;MSYTDEKTSNDRIDALSKLSEISVEGAGERRHRKLFPVLLLCVFFVALLLALIAGVAVYRHVSDTQNANVSRREGVELIANIVRANDAKGAVATGEGPEGKSLVIVENLDSGTYETRLYLYKGKIVQEYSLSGTAYTPAKASEVTESSRFDFTYGDGLLAVTTDQGTCEVALRYLQGGE
;
A
#
# COMPACT_ATOMS: atom_id res chain seq x y z
N MET A 1 -18.00 62.60 -59.16
CA MET A 1 -18.42 62.11 -57.83
C MET A 1 -17.85 60.71 -57.61
N SER A 2 -16.52 60.54 -57.56
CA SER A 2 -15.90 59.20 -57.45
C SER A 2 -14.40 59.28 -57.11
N TYR A 3 -14.05 60.10 -56.10
CA TYR A 3 -12.65 60.21 -55.63
C TYR A 3 -12.56 60.26 -54.09
N THR A 4 -13.64 60.63 -53.41
CA THR A 4 -13.76 60.66 -51.94
C THR A 4 -14.17 59.33 -51.32
N ASP A 5 -14.62 58.36 -52.11
CA ASP A 5 -15.14 57.07 -51.63
C ASP A 5 -14.02 56.03 -51.43
N GLU A 6 -13.02 56.02 -52.31
CA GLU A 6 -11.91 55.06 -52.28
C GLU A 6 -10.98 55.27 -51.07
N LYS A 7 -10.68 56.53 -50.72
CA LYS A 7 -9.85 56.85 -49.55
C LYS A 7 -10.52 56.46 -48.23
N THR A 8 -11.84 56.65 -48.14
CA THR A 8 -12.63 56.29 -46.94
C THR A 8 -12.73 54.77 -46.76
N SER A 9 -12.77 54.02 -47.86
CA SER A 9 -12.71 52.56 -47.84
C SER A 9 -11.35 52.04 -47.35
N ASN A 10 -10.26 52.64 -47.85
CA ASN A 10 -8.91 52.22 -47.48
C ASN A 10 -8.58 52.53 -46.01
N ASP A 11 -9.01 53.70 -45.51
CA ASP A 11 -8.83 54.09 -44.10
C ASP A 11 -9.64 53.16 -43.15
N ARG A 12 -10.79 52.64 -43.60
CA ARG A 12 -11.60 51.66 -42.84
C ARG A 12 -10.99 50.27 -42.82
N ILE A 13 -10.40 49.83 -43.93
CA ILE A 13 -9.72 48.54 -44.02
C ILE A 13 -8.46 48.54 -43.13
N ASP A 14 -7.72 49.65 -43.12
CA ASP A 14 -6.54 49.81 -42.26
C ASP A 14 -6.92 49.84 -40.76
N ALA A 15 -8.02 50.50 -40.41
CA ALA A 15 -8.55 50.50 -39.05
C ALA A 15 -9.03 49.11 -38.58
N LEU A 16 -9.66 48.32 -39.46
CA LEU A 16 -10.11 46.97 -39.15
C LEU A 16 -8.95 45.98 -39.01
N SER A 17 -7.88 46.14 -39.81
CA SER A 17 -6.69 45.30 -39.70
C SER A 17 -5.97 45.48 -38.36
N LYS A 18 -5.80 46.73 -37.90
CA LYS A 18 -5.21 47.06 -36.60
C LYS A 18 -6.05 46.58 -35.42
N LEU A 19 -7.38 46.61 -35.54
CA LEU A 19 -8.27 46.03 -34.51
C LEU A 19 -8.19 44.49 -34.46
N SER A 20 -7.92 43.83 -35.58
CA SER A 20 -7.72 42.38 -35.61
C SER A 20 -6.37 41.95 -35.02
N GLU A 21 -5.30 42.72 -35.26
CA GLU A 21 -3.97 42.49 -34.67
C GLU A 21 -4.00 42.66 -33.14
N ILE A 22 -4.66 43.72 -32.64
CA ILE A 22 -4.80 43.98 -31.20
C ILE A 22 -5.64 42.90 -30.49
N SER A 23 -6.63 42.32 -31.18
CA SER A 23 -7.47 41.24 -30.63
C SER A 23 -6.75 39.89 -30.56
N VAL A 24 -5.82 39.63 -31.50
CA VAL A 24 -5.01 38.41 -31.53
C VAL A 24 -3.89 38.45 -30.49
N GLU A 25 -3.24 39.60 -30.25
CA GLU A 25 -2.22 39.75 -29.20
C GLU A 25 -2.79 39.64 -27.78
N GLY A 26 -4.00 40.15 -27.53
CA GLY A 26 -4.62 40.15 -26.20
C GLY A 26 -5.19 38.80 -25.70
N ALA A 27 -5.30 37.80 -26.59
CA ALA A 27 -5.84 36.48 -26.28
C ALA A 27 -4.76 35.46 -25.86
N GLY A 28 -3.52 35.63 -26.34
CA GLY A 28 -2.39 34.77 -25.98
C GLY A 28 -1.98 34.93 -24.52
N GLU A 29 -1.76 36.16 -24.05
CA GLU A 29 -1.23 36.43 -22.72
C GLU A 29 -2.18 36.00 -21.57
N ARG A 30 -3.50 36.19 -21.74
CA ARG A 30 -4.48 35.75 -20.72
C ARG A 30 -4.63 34.24 -20.66
N ARG A 31 -4.43 33.55 -21.79
CA ARG A 31 -4.42 32.08 -21.85
C ARG A 31 -3.17 31.52 -21.18
N HIS A 32 -1.99 32.08 -21.45
CA HIS A 32 -0.75 31.70 -20.77
C HIS A 32 -0.82 31.89 -19.25
N ARG A 33 -1.44 32.98 -18.78
CA ARG A 33 -1.59 33.26 -17.33
C ARG A 33 -2.50 32.28 -16.59
N LYS A 34 -3.47 31.66 -17.26
CA LYS A 34 -4.33 30.61 -16.68
C LYS A 34 -3.81 29.20 -16.91
N LEU A 35 -3.05 28.96 -17.98
CA LEU A 35 -2.44 27.67 -18.28
C LEU A 35 -1.27 27.35 -17.34
N PHE A 36 -0.49 28.35 -16.94
CA PHE A 36 0.65 28.17 -16.05
C PHE A 36 0.27 27.53 -14.69
N PRO A 37 -0.68 28.07 -13.90
CA PRO A 37 -1.05 27.46 -12.63
C PRO A 37 -1.76 26.10 -12.80
N VAL A 38 -2.51 25.91 -13.88
CA VAL A 38 -3.18 24.61 -14.16
C VAL A 38 -2.15 23.54 -14.52
N LEU A 39 -1.16 23.87 -15.33
CA LEU A 39 -0.07 22.96 -15.69
C LEU A 39 0.78 22.61 -14.46
N LEU A 40 1.09 23.61 -13.62
CA LEU A 40 1.78 23.39 -12.34
C LEU A 40 0.98 22.47 -11.41
N LEU A 41 -0.34 22.67 -11.32
CA LEU A 41 -1.24 21.83 -10.53
C LEU A 41 -1.27 20.39 -11.06
N CYS A 42 -1.34 20.20 -12.38
CA CYS A 42 -1.26 18.86 -13.00
C CYS A 42 0.08 18.18 -12.69
N VAL A 43 1.21 18.89 -12.82
CA VAL A 43 2.54 18.35 -12.47
C VAL A 43 2.59 17.98 -10.99
N PHE A 44 2.02 18.81 -10.11
CA PHE A 44 1.94 18.54 -8.68
C PHE A 44 1.09 17.30 -8.37
N PHE A 45 -0.06 17.13 -9.02
CA PHE A 45 -0.87 15.92 -8.86
C PHE A 45 -0.16 14.67 -9.41
N VAL A 46 0.52 14.76 -10.54
CA VAL A 46 1.33 13.65 -11.06
C VAL A 46 2.46 13.31 -10.09
N ALA A 47 3.15 14.31 -9.54
CA ALA A 47 4.18 14.10 -8.51
C ALA A 47 3.60 13.50 -7.23
N LEU A 48 2.40 13.92 -6.79
CA LEU A 48 1.69 13.32 -5.66
C LEU A 48 1.28 11.88 -5.96
N LEU A 49 0.76 11.58 -7.15
CA LEU A 49 0.41 10.22 -7.54
C LEU A 49 1.65 9.34 -7.63
N LEU A 50 2.77 9.84 -8.16
CA LEU A 50 4.04 9.13 -8.17
C LEU A 50 4.60 8.96 -6.75
N ALA A 51 4.46 9.93 -5.86
CA ALA A 51 4.85 9.83 -4.46
C ALA A 51 3.93 8.87 -3.67
N LEU A 52 2.63 8.80 -4.01
CA LEU A 52 1.70 7.83 -3.45
C LEU A 52 1.97 6.43 -4.00
N ILE A 53 2.24 6.29 -5.29
CA ILE A 53 2.66 5.01 -5.90
C ILE A 53 4.00 4.60 -5.29
N ALA A 54 4.95 5.51 -5.09
CA ALA A 54 6.22 5.25 -4.42
C ALA A 54 6.03 4.95 -2.93
N GLY A 55 5.08 5.60 -2.25
CA GLY A 55 4.74 5.34 -0.85
C GLY A 55 4.05 3.98 -0.67
N VAL A 56 3.10 3.66 -1.55
CA VAL A 56 2.45 2.34 -1.63
C VAL A 56 3.44 1.27 -2.09
N ALA A 57 4.37 1.62 -2.99
CA ALA A 57 5.45 0.75 -3.43
C ALA A 57 6.50 0.58 -2.32
N VAL A 58 6.77 1.56 -1.46
CA VAL A 58 7.64 1.40 -0.28
C VAL A 58 6.92 0.57 0.77
N TYR A 59 5.59 0.69 0.92
CA TYR A 59 4.78 -0.27 1.68
C TYR A 59 4.85 -1.70 1.11
N ARG A 60 5.03 -1.85 -0.20
CA ARG A 60 5.22 -3.16 -0.87
C ARG A 60 6.67 -3.63 -0.91
N HIS A 61 7.65 -2.72 -0.98
CA HIS A 61 9.06 -3.02 -1.21
C HIS A 61 9.85 -3.12 0.10
N VAL A 62 9.35 -2.55 1.20
CA VAL A 62 9.80 -2.91 2.55
C VAL A 62 9.43 -4.37 2.87
N SER A 63 8.39 -4.93 2.24
CA SER A 63 8.18 -6.40 2.25
C SER A 63 9.03 -7.14 1.21
N ASP A 64 9.24 -6.58 0.01
CA ASP A 64 9.91 -7.33 -1.08
C ASP A 64 11.45 -7.20 -1.16
N THR A 65 12.11 -6.30 -0.43
CA THR A 65 13.59 -6.14 -0.52
C THR A 65 14.38 -6.23 0.78
N GLN A 66 13.74 -6.55 1.90
CA GLN A 66 14.46 -6.98 3.11
C GLN A 66 14.42 -8.51 3.33
N ASN A 67 13.62 -9.25 2.55
CA ASN A 67 13.43 -10.70 2.71
C ASN A 67 14.35 -11.60 1.87
N ALA A 68 15.27 -11.02 1.08
CA ALA A 68 16.05 -11.81 0.12
C ALA A 68 17.34 -12.44 0.68
N ASN A 69 17.65 -12.29 1.98
CA ASN A 69 18.80 -12.97 2.59
C ASN A 69 18.50 -13.32 4.03
N VAL A 70 17.72 -14.38 4.22
CA VAL A 70 17.53 -14.99 5.54
C VAL A 70 18.22 -16.35 5.56
N SER A 71 19.30 -16.44 6.33
CA SER A 71 19.90 -17.72 6.67
C SER A 71 18.86 -18.61 7.34
N ARG A 72 18.91 -19.92 7.10
CA ARG A 72 17.96 -20.95 7.56
C ARG A 72 17.40 -20.81 8.98
N ARG A 73 18.09 -20.20 9.95
CA ARG A 73 17.60 -19.98 11.32
C ARG A 73 16.76 -18.72 11.52
N GLU A 74 16.80 -17.74 10.62
CA GLU A 74 16.17 -16.44 10.88
C GLU A 74 14.65 -16.46 10.61
N GLY A 75 14.14 -17.45 9.85
CA GLY A 75 12.70 -17.59 9.58
C GLY A 75 11.85 -17.95 10.80
N VAL A 76 12.37 -18.81 11.68
CA VAL A 76 11.67 -19.18 12.93
C VAL A 76 11.72 -18.02 13.95
N GLU A 77 12.82 -17.28 13.98
CA GLU A 77 12.97 -16.07 14.79
C GLU A 77 12.08 -14.93 14.30
N LEU A 78 11.87 -14.81 12.98
CA LEU A 78 10.94 -13.85 12.40
C LEU A 78 9.51 -14.12 12.88
N ILE A 79 9.08 -15.39 12.89
CA ILE A 79 7.77 -15.77 13.44
C ILE A 79 7.69 -15.41 14.93
N ALA A 80 8.74 -15.70 15.70
CA ALA A 80 8.80 -15.32 17.11
C ALA A 80 8.68 -13.81 17.32
N ASN A 81 9.31 -13.02 16.46
CA ASN A 81 9.24 -11.56 16.48
C ASN A 81 7.86 -11.04 16.08
N ILE A 82 7.23 -11.61 15.04
CA ILE A 82 5.86 -11.26 14.64
C ILE A 82 4.90 -11.51 15.79
N VAL A 83 4.98 -12.68 16.44
CA VAL A 83 4.16 -13.00 17.60
C VAL A 83 4.41 -11.97 18.71
N ARG A 84 5.67 -11.75 19.09
CA ARG A 84 6.03 -10.83 20.18
C ARG A 84 5.61 -9.38 19.91
N ALA A 85 5.71 -8.93 18.66
CA ALA A 85 5.32 -7.57 18.26
C ALA A 85 3.80 -7.36 18.31
N ASN A 86 3.03 -8.42 18.04
CA ASN A 86 1.57 -8.37 17.98
C ASN A 86 0.87 -8.92 19.25
N ASP A 87 1.64 -9.41 20.23
CA ASP A 87 1.17 -9.91 21.54
C ASP A 87 0.73 -8.79 22.51
N ALA A 88 0.21 -7.66 21.99
CA ALA A 88 -0.12 -6.50 22.82
C ALA A 88 -1.43 -6.68 23.62
N LYS A 89 -2.33 -7.58 23.23
CA LYS A 89 -3.61 -7.82 23.92
C LYS A 89 -4.20 -9.23 23.67
N GLY A 90 -3.48 -10.27 24.10
CA GLY A 90 -4.11 -11.53 24.54
C GLY A 90 -5.05 -12.25 23.58
N ALA A 91 -4.63 -12.52 22.35
CA ALA A 91 -5.43 -13.37 21.48
C ALA A 91 -4.57 -14.07 20.43
N VAL A 92 -3.59 -14.85 20.89
CA VAL A 92 -3.09 -15.93 20.06
C VAL A 92 -4.13 -17.04 20.08
N ALA A 93 -4.73 -17.29 18.93
CA ALA A 93 -5.74 -18.30 18.69
C ALA A 93 -5.27 -19.27 17.60
N THR A 94 -5.93 -20.43 17.54
CA THR A 94 -5.72 -21.40 16.46
C THR A 94 -6.87 -21.27 15.48
N GLY A 95 -6.56 -21.05 14.21
CA GLY A 95 -7.50 -21.10 13.09
C GLY A 95 -7.22 -22.28 12.16
N GLU A 96 -8.12 -22.47 11.18
CA GLU A 96 -7.95 -23.43 10.09
C GLU A 96 -7.47 -22.71 8.83
N GLY A 97 -6.18 -22.85 8.53
CA GLY A 97 -5.59 -22.34 7.30
C GLY A 97 -5.77 -23.30 6.12
N PRO A 98 -5.37 -22.88 4.91
CA PRO A 98 -5.54 -23.68 3.69
C PRO A 98 -4.83 -25.04 3.69
N GLU A 99 -3.70 -25.16 4.38
CA GLU A 99 -2.87 -26.38 4.43
C GLU A 99 -2.64 -26.89 5.87
N GLY A 100 -3.54 -26.55 6.80
CA GLY A 100 -3.46 -27.03 8.19
C GLY A 100 -3.74 -25.95 9.22
N LYS A 101 -3.06 -26.02 10.37
CA LYS A 101 -3.23 -25.03 11.44
C LYS A 101 -2.78 -23.64 11.00
N SER A 102 -3.51 -22.63 11.45
CA SER A 102 -3.18 -21.22 11.31
C SER A 102 -2.99 -20.61 12.69
N LEU A 103 -1.87 -19.92 12.89
CA LEU A 103 -1.62 -19.13 14.10
C LEU A 103 -2.26 -17.77 13.90
N VAL A 104 -3.31 -17.47 14.66
CA VAL A 104 -4.08 -16.24 14.54
C VAL A 104 -3.74 -15.33 15.70
N ILE A 105 -3.39 -14.08 15.42
CA ILE A 105 -3.15 -13.05 16.43
C ILE A 105 -4.24 -12.00 16.23
N VAL A 106 -5.15 -11.88 17.20
CA VAL A 106 -6.30 -10.98 17.10
C VAL A 106 -5.95 -9.61 17.69
N GLU A 107 -6.27 -8.56 16.94
CA GLU A 107 -6.14 -7.18 17.34
C GLU A 107 -7.52 -6.52 17.38
N ASN A 108 -7.90 -5.99 18.55
CA ASN A 108 -9.16 -5.28 18.74
C ASN A 108 -8.91 -3.76 18.68
N LEU A 109 -9.41 -3.14 17.62
CA LEU A 109 -9.36 -1.69 17.39
C LEU A 109 -10.78 -1.11 17.43
N ASP A 110 -10.90 0.21 17.63
CA ASP A 110 -12.21 0.90 17.58
C ASP A 110 -12.91 0.73 16.21
N SER A 111 -12.13 0.54 15.15
CA SER A 111 -12.61 0.30 13.79
C SER A 111 -13.05 -1.14 13.50
N GLY A 112 -12.87 -2.06 14.43
CA GLY A 112 -13.18 -3.48 14.28
C GLY A 112 -12.06 -4.41 14.74
N THR A 113 -12.35 -5.71 14.69
CA THR A 113 -11.41 -6.77 15.06
C THR A 113 -10.66 -7.25 13.82
N TYR A 114 -9.34 -7.19 13.88
CA TYR A 114 -8.44 -7.64 12.82
C TYR A 114 -7.63 -8.83 13.28
N GLU A 115 -7.13 -9.60 12.32
CA GLU A 115 -6.38 -10.82 12.55
C GLU A 115 -5.10 -10.77 11.72
N THR A 116 -3.96 -11.01 12.37
CA THR A 116 -2.73 -11.41 11.72
C THR A 116 -2.65 -12.93 11.75
N ARG A 117 -2.70 -13.58 10.59
CA ARG A 117 -2.76 -15.03 10.43
C ARG A 117 -1.46 -15.54 9.82
N LEU A 118 -0.77 -16.45 10.49
CA LEU A 118 0.36 -17.18 9.92
C LEU A 118 -0.05 -18.61 9.62
N TYR A 119 0.25 -19.09 8.41
CA TYR A 119 -0.15 -20.43 7.99
C TYR A 119 0.71 -20.95 6.85
N LEU A 120 0.64 -22.25 6.60
CA LEU A 120 1.32 -22.92 5.50
C LEU A 120 0.55 -22.73 4.19
N TYR A 121 1.27 -22.38 3.12
CA TYR A 121 0.76 -22.35 1.76
C TYR A 121 1.88 -22.64 0.75
N LYS A 122 1.75 -23.72 -0.02
CA LYS A 122 2.65 -24.11 -1.12
C LYS A 122 4.14 -24.16 -0.71
N GLY A 123 4.43 -24.80 0.43
CA GLY A 123 5.81 -24.98 0.92
C GLY A 123 6.43 -23.72 1.54
N LYS A 124 5.58 -22.74 1.88
CA LYS A 124 5.98 -21.47 2.50
C LYS A 124 5.08 -21.19 3.70
N ILE A 125 5.65 -20.61 4.74
CA ILE A 125 4.87 -19.95 5.78
C ILE A 125 4.60 -18.53 5.30
N VAL A 126 3.33 -18.16 5.28
CA VAL A 126 2.87 -16.84 4.85
C VAL A 126 2.13 -16.13 5.99
N GLN A 127 2.08 -14.81 5.92
CA GLN A 127 1.35 -13.94 6.82
C GLN A 127 0.24 -13.19 6.07
N GLU A 128 -0.96 -13.19 6.62
CA GLU A 128 -2.10 -12.45 6.10
C GLU A 128 -2.68 -11.55 7.20
N TYR A 129 -2.94 -10.28 6.88
CA TYR A 129 -3.66 -9.36 7.75
C TYR A 129 -5.05 -9.06 7.18
N SER A 130 -6.09 -9.29 7.97
CA SER A 130 -7.47 -9.21 7.48
C SER A 130 -8.46 -8.92 8.60
N LEU A 131 -9.67 -8.49 8.25
CA LEU A 131 -10.76 -8.39 9.22
C LEU A 131 -11.12 -9.79 9.75
N SER A 132 -11.44 -9.88 11.04
CA SER A 132 -11.85 -11.14 11.67
C SER A 132 -13.05 -11.77 10.95
N GLY A 133 -13.02 -13.10 10.82
CA GLY A 133 -14.05 -13.88 10.12
C GLY A 133 -13.99 -13.83 8.59
N THR A 134 -13.09 -13.06 7.97
CA THR A 134 -12.91 -13.10 6.51
C THR A 134 -12.21 -14.39 6.05
N ALA A 135 -12.53 -14.86 4.84
CA ALA A 135 -11.88 -16.04 4.27
C ALA A 135 -10.41 -15.79 3.95
N TYR A 136 -9.58 -16.82 4.11
CA TYR A 136 -8.17 -16.79 3.77
C TYR A 136 -7.96 -16.45 2.29
N THR A 137 -7.03 -15.54 2.02
CA THR A 137 -6.67 -15.12 0.67
C THR A 137 -5.15 -15.26 0.45
N PRO A 138 -4.62 -16.48 0.25
CA PRO A 138 -3.18 -16.71 0.15
C PRO A 138 -2.48 -15.94 -0.96
N ALA A 139 -3.20 -15.59 -2.03
CA ALA A 139 -2.68 -14.76 -3.12
C ALA A 139 -2.34 -13.31 -2.71
N LYS A 140 -2.84 -12.85 -1.55
CA LYS A 140 -2.54 -11.53 -0.97
C LYS A 140 -1.64 -11.61 0.27
N ALA A 141 -1.30 -12.82 0.72
CA ALA A 141 -0.45 -13.02 1.88
C ALA A 141 1.01 -12.66 1.54
N SER A 142 1.73 -12.17 2.55
CA SER A 142 3.17 -11.90 2.45
C SER A 142 3.96 -13.14 2.86
N GLU A 143 5.01 -13.45 2.13
CA GLU A 143 5.89 -14.58 2.45
C GLU A 143 6.74 -14.28 3.70
N VAL A 144 6.79 -15.23 4.63
CA VAL A 144 7.61 -15.14 5.85
C VAL A 144 8.90 -15.96 5.69
N THR A 145 8.76 -17.24 5.32
CA THR A 145 9.92 -18.14 5.12
C THR A 145 9.49 -19.37 4.32
N GLU A 146 10.45 -19.98 3.62
CA GLU A 146 10.28 -21.34 3.07
C GLU A 146 10.26 -22.36 4.21
N SER A 147 9.22 -23.18 4.26
CA SER A 147 9.06 -24.30 5.18
C SER A 147 7.85 -25.12 4.74
N SER A 148 7.98 -26.44 4.74
CA SER A 148 6.91 -27.41 4.52
C SER A 148 6.18 -27.80 5.81
N ARG A 149 6.76 -27.46 6.97
CA ARG A 149 6.19 -27.68 8.29
C ARG A 149 5.83 -26.37 8.96
N PHE A 150 4.63 -26.31 9.49
CA PHE A 150 4.19 -25.25 10.40
C PHE A 150 3.27 -25.86 11.45
N ASP A 151 3.78 -25.98 12.68
CA ASP A 151 3.01 -26.45 13.82
C ASP A 151 3.32 -25.57 15.03
N PHE A 152 2.41 -25.52 15.98
CA PHE A 152 2.60 -24.78 17.19
C PHE A 152 1.74 -25.32 18.32
N THR A 153 2.23 -25.13 19.53
CA THR A 153 1.53 -25.45 20.77
C THR A 153 1.58 -24.25 21.68
N TYR A 154 0.49 -24.00 22.38
CA TYR A 154 0.41 -22.97 23.39
C TYR A 154 0.01 -23.59 24.73
N GLY A 155 0.79 -23.31 25.77
CA GLY A 155 0.54 -23.78 27.13
C GLY A 155 1.39 -23.00 28.13
N ASP A 156 0.87 -22.78 29.33
CA ASP A 156 1.59 -22.12 30.43
C ASP A 156 2.21 -20.75 30.09
N GLY A 157 1.56 -19.98 29.20
CA GLY A 157 2.06 -18.67 28.76
C GLY A 157 3.19 -18.76 27.72
N LEU A 158 3.49 -19.94 27.19
CA LEU A 158 4.54 -20.18 26.22
C LEU A 158 3.95 -20.68 24.90
N LEU A 159 4.24 -19.97 23.81
CA LEU A 159 3.99 -20.42 22.46
C LEU A 159 5.26 -21.06 21.89
N ALA A 160 5.20 -22.35 21.60
CA ALA A 160 6.26 -23.06 20.87
C ALA A 160 5.85 -23.21 19.41
N VAL A 161 6.63 -22.66 18.48
CA VAL A 161 6.40 -22.76 17.03
C VAL A 161 7.47 -23.64 16.42
N THR A 162 7.06 -24.63 15.64
CA THR A 162 7.94 -25.61 14.98
C THR A 162 7.83 -25.51 13.47
N THR A 163 9.00 -25.38 12.84
CA THR A 163 9.18 -25.33 11.38
C THR A 163 10.24 -26.35 10.94
N ASP A 164 10.54 -26.43 9.65
CA ASP A 164 11.65 -27.26 9.14
C ASP A 164 13.01 -26.81 9.67
N GLN A 165 13.12 -25.56 10.13
CA GLN A 165 14.35 -24.96 10.63
C GLN A 165 14.59 -25.21 12.12
N GLY A 166 13.59 -25.76 12.80
CA GLY A 166 13.60 -26.02 14.24
C GLY A 166 12.40 -25.40 14.95
N THR A 167 12.49 -25.39 16.27
CA THR A 167 11.47 -24.88 17.18
C THR A 167 11.96 -23.61 17.87
N CYS A 168 11.12 -22.59 17.91
CA CYS A 168 11.32 -21.41 18.76
C CYS A 168 10.24 -21.31 19.82
N GLU A 169 10.57 -20.68 20.93
CA GLU A 169 9.64 -20.44 22.03
C GLU A 169 9.48 -18.94 22.27
N VAL A 170 8.23 -18.53 22.47
CA VAL A 170 7.84 -17.15 22.74
C VAL A 170 7.00 -17.12 24.00
N ALA A 171 7.49 -16.46 25.04
CA ALA A 171 6.69 -16.17 26.21
C ALA A 171 5.68 -15.08 25.85
N LEU A 172 4.39 -15.40 25.95
CA LEU A 172 3.31 -14.45 25.75
C LEU A 172 3.04 -13.69 27.06
N ARG A 173 2.80 -12.40 26.94
CA ARG A 173 2.46 -11.52 28.07
C ARG A 173 1.00 -11.65 28.48
N TYR A 174 0.15 -12.12 27.57
CA TYR A 174 -1.28 -12.27 27.78
C TYR A 174 -1.76 -13.69 27.44
N LEU A 175 -2.70 -14.20 28.24
CA LEU A 175 -3.24 -15.55 28.10
C LEU A 175 -4.11 -15.68 26.83
N GLN A 176 -4.32 -16.93 26.41
CA GLN A 176 -5.12 -17.32 25.24
C GLN A 176 -6.47 -16.60 25.21
N GLY A 177 -6.69 -15.80 24.17
CA GLY A 177 -7.98 -15.19 23.88
C GLY A 177 -8.81 -16.14 23.02
N GLY A 178 -9.83 -16.74 23.62
CA GLY A 178 -10.84 -17.52 22.92
C GLY A 178 -11.99 -17.82 23.86
N GLU A 179 -13.16 -17.26 23.56
CA GLU A 179 -14.46 -17.93 23.77
C GLU A 179 -14.88 -18.57 22.44
#